data_AF-A0A1I7U8P5-F1
#
_entry.id   AF-A0A1I7U8P5-F1
#
_cell.length_a   1.000
_cell.length_b   1.000
_cell.length_c   1.000
_cell.angle_alpha   90.00
_cell.angle_beta   90.00
_cell.angle_gamma   90.00
#
_symmetry.space_group_name_H-M   'P 1'
#
loop_
_entity.id
_entity.type
_entity.pdbx_description
1 polymer ?
#
loop_
_entity_poly.entity_id
_entity_poly.type
_entity_poly.pdbx_seq_one_letter_code
_entity_poly.pdbx_strand_id
1 'polypeptide(L)'
;MSVEKITYNSEPLLVSPQIRRSTLTLLNGCTCICNRILRGYNVEIAWEFDWEQLSEDRYDGLSGQIIVKSPSTYFQPTTVNVDLKETGQLVTKTILTNNNSQYITFELTLIPLYLPIELSYEETFLPSEKTDTILVVDGKKMHVNSAFLSYHSDFFRNLFRLNFEKGQMNEIPIEEVSYEELGLLLSSFHLKPVFPNDETVEKILEMVDRFDTPTVIGIVEYHLMHNSKIEKETMIRLAEKYGMSKLLEKMIRETSSKINENIVHHFTQSNYSSFVQPSTLTLCQGFTCCFDRMMREHDVEISWEFNWEELKKEGFDGLSGQIIVKSPNNYFQPMIVDVDLKKTVQLVTTTIPPSNYQQSITFELTLIPYYLPIEQISYEEMFLQSEKTDRILVEGPMDENPIEEVSYEDLGLLLSSFHLKPVFPNDKTVPKLLEMADRFDTPSVIGIVEYHLIHNSRIENEKMMWMADNYGMSKLLQKTIRQMSSIEKAKALKASPEYKELSKGTKAKVLDRLMELI
;
A
#
# COMPACT_ATOMS: atom_id res chain seq x y z
N MET A 1 -14.84 7.06 -12.24
CA MET A 1 -14.83 8.36 -11.53
C MET A 1 -14.11 9.38 -12.39
N SER A 2 -14.41 10.67 -12.29
CA SER A 2 -13.76 11.71 -13.09
C SER A 2 -12.28 11.82 -12.72
N VAL A 3 -11.38 11.61 -13.68
CA VAL A 3 -9.94 11.88 -13.50
C VAL A 3 -9.78 13.31 -13.02
N GLU A 4 -9.19 13.50 -11.85
CA GLU A 4 -9.03 14.81 -11.23
C GLU A 4 -8.08 15.64 -12.10
N LYS A 5 -8.62 16.67 -12.77
CA LYS A 5 -7.85 17.51 -13.70
C LYS A 5 -7.05 18.53 -12.90
N ILE A 6 -5.75 18.61 -13.15
CA ILE A 6 -4.91 19.68 -12.64
C ILE A 6 -5.18 20.92 -13.49
N THR A 7 -5.85 21.91 -12.91
CA THR A 7 -6.14 23.17 -13.60
C THR A 7 -5.44 24.33 -12.91
N TYR A 8 -4.96 25.30 -13.69
CA TYR A 8 -4.32 26.50 -13.16
C TYR A 8 -4.51 27.67 -14.10
N ASN A 9 -4.88 28.83 -13.56
CA ASN A 9 -4.98 30.09 -14.29
C ASN A 9 -3.91 31.04 -13.76
N SER A 10 -3.03 31.53 -14.63
CA SER A 10 -1.95 32.42 -14.22
C SER A 10 -2.44 33.85 -14.03
N GLU A 11 -1.90 34.54 -13.03
CA GLU A 11 -1.87 36.00 -13.02
C GLU A 11 -1.08 36.56 -14.22
N PRO A 12 -1.30 37.83 -14.63
CA PRO A 12 -0.54 38.45 -15.71
C PRO A 12 0.98 38.42 -15.46
N LEU A 13 1.71 37.73 -16.33
CA LEU A 13 3.15 37.55 -16.23
C LEU A 13 3.91 38.49 -17.17
N LEU A 14 4.79 39.32 -16.60
CA LEU A 14 5.61 40.28 -17.35
C LEU A 14 6.59 39.57 -18.29
N VAL A 15 6.63 39.94 -19.57
CA VAL A 15 7.62 39.51 -20.55
C VAL A 15 8.61 40.65 -20.81
N SER A 16 9.91 40.33 -20.90
CA SER A 16 10.95 41.31 -21.17
C SER A 16 12.06 40.76 -22.06
N PRO A 17 12.94 41.62 -22.61
CA PRO A 17 14.15 41.15 -23.32
C PRO A 17 15.13 40.35 -22.46
N GLN A 18 14.99 40.42 -21.13
CA GLN A 18 15.67 39.57 -20.18
C GLN A 18 14.79 38.38 -19.82
N ILE A 19 15.41 37.22 -19.58
CA ILE A 19 14.70 36.01 -19.13
C ILE A 19 13.99 36.34 -17.80
N ARG A 20 12.68 36.15 -17.77
CA ARG A 20 11.87 36.20 -16.55
C ARG A 20 11.49 34.79 -16.16
N ARG A 21 11.69 34.47 -14.89
CA ARG A 21 11.33 33.20 -14.28
C ARG A 21 10.23 33.41 -13.25
N SER A 22 9.22 32.56 -13.27
CA SER A 22 8.16 32.53 -12.25
C SER A 22 7.90 31.08 -11.87
N THR A 23 7.92 30.80 -10.56
CA THR A 23 7.52 29.50 -10.01
C THR A 23 6.04 29.53 -9.72
N LEU A 24 5.34 28.49 -10.15
CA LEU A 24 3.90 28.33 -10.07
C LEU A 24 3.63 27.12 -9.18
N THR A 25 2.74 27.26 -8.22
CA THR A 25 2.25 26.14 -7.42
C THR A 25 0.90 25.73 -7.99
N LEU A 26 0.84 24.52 -8.54
CA LEU A 26 -0.37 23.91 -9.06
C LEU A 26 -1.14 23.22 -7.92
N LEU A 27 -2.40 22.87 -8.18
CA LEU A 27 -3.18 21.99 -7.30
C LEU A 27 -2.43 20.66 -7.09
N ASN A 28 -2.56 20.10 -5.88
CA ASN A 28 -1.88 18.86 -5.44
C ASN A 28 -0.35 18.97 -5.28
N GLY A 29 0.15 20.17 -4.98
CA GLY A 29 1.55 20.39 -4.57
C GLY A 29 2.53 20.60 -5.72
N CYS A 30 2.28 20.04 -6.92
CA CYS A 30 3.16 20.15 -8.09
C CYS A 30 3.59 21.59 -8.38
N THR A 31 4.89 21.79 -8.65
CA THR A 31 5.41 23.10 -9.05
C THR A 31 5.80 23.13 -10.53
N CYS A 32 5.59 24.27 -11.16
CA CYS A 32 5.98 24.51 -12.55
C CYS A 32 6.77 25.82 -12.63
N ILE A 33 7.94 25.77 -13.28
CA ILE A 33 8.75 26.95 -13.56
C ILE A 33 8.44 27.42 -14.98
N CYS A 34 7.87 28.62 -15.09
CA CYS A 34 7.61 29.28 -16.35
C CYS A 34 8.72 30.30 -16.64
N ASN A 35 9.58 29.99 -17.60
CA ASN A 35 10.60 30.88 -18.14
C ASN A 35 10.08 31.57 -19.41
N ARG A 36 10.34 32.87 -19.56
CA ARG A 36 9.89 33.63 -20.73
C ARG A 36 10.83 34.76 -21.12
N ILE A 37 10.95 35.02 -22.42
CA ILE A 37 11.80 36.07 -22.97
C ILE A 37 11.18 36.65 -24.26
N LEU A 38 11.35 37.95 -24.47
CA LEU A 38 10.97 38.65 -25.69
C LEU A 38 12.20 38.84 -26.59
N ARG A 39 12.20 38.24 -27.78
CA ARG A 39 13.23 38.43 -28.81
C ARG A 39 12.61 39.11 -30.03
N GLY A 40 12.74 40.43 -30.12
CA GLY A 40 12.05 41.22 -31.14
C GLY A 40 10.53 41.11 -30.97
N TYR A 41 9.85 40.52 -31.95
CA TYR A 41 8.40 40.26 -31.93
C TYR A 41 8.03 38.83 -31.50
N ASN A 42 9.01 38.05 -31.02
CA ASN A 42 8.78 36.67 -30.58
C ASN A 42 8.78 36.61 -29.06
N VAL A 43 7.70 36.10 -28.49
CA VAL A 43 7.65 35.69 -27.07
C VAL A 43 7.97 34.20 -27.02
N GLU A 44 9.15 33.87 -26.51
CA GLU A 44 9.57 32.51 -26.24
C GLU A 44 9.18 32.17 -24.80
N ILE A 45 8.44 31.08 -24.62
CA ILE A 45 7.96 30.60 -23.32
C ILE A 45 8.38 29.15 -23.17
N ALA A 46 8.87 28.80 -22.00
CA ALA A 46 9.24 27.46 -21.61
C ALA A 46 8.64 27.12 -20.24
N TRP A 47 7.97 25.98 -20.15
CA TRP A 47 7.43 25.43 -18.92
C TRP A 47 8.22 24.19 -18.55
N GLU A 48 8.78 24.22 -17.35
CA GLU A 48 9.53 23.14 -16.73
C GLU A 48 8.71 22.65 -15.53
N PHE A 49 8.33 21.39 -15.53
CA PHE A 49 7.50 20.81 -14.48
C PHE A 49 8.39 20.06 -13.48
N ASP A 50 8.22 20.36 -12.19
CA ASP A 50 8.86 19.58 -11.13
C ASP A 50 7.99 18.36 -10.81
N TRP A 51 8.51 17.22 -11.22
CA TRP A 51 7.86 15.92 -11.10
C TRP A 51 8.19 15.18 -9.82
N GLU A 52 9.14 15.64 -9.00
CA GLU A 52 9.53 14.89 -7.80
C GLU A 52 8.33 14.72 -6.86
N GLN A 53 7.50 15.76 -6.74
CA GLN A 53 6.26 15.74 -5.96
C GLN A 53 5.12 14.94 -6.62
N LEU A 54 5.10 14.83 -7.95
CA LEU A 54 4.12 13.99 -8.67
C LEU A 54 4.51 12.49 -8.66
N SER A 55 5.80 12.19 -8.52
CA SER A 55 6.30 10.82 -8.45
C SER A 55 5.91 10.11 -7.15
N GLU A 56 5.63 10.88 -6.09
CA GLU A 56 5.04 10.37 -4.83
C GLU A 56 3.58 9.94 -5.04
N ASP A 57 2.86 10.55 -5.99
CA ASP A 57 1.42 10.36 -6.20
C ASP A 57 1.03 9.29 -7.25
N ARG A 58 2.01 8.52 -7.74
CA ARG A 58 1.85 7.35 -8.63
C ARG A 58 1.37 7.64 -10.06
N TYR A 59 1.75 8.78 -10.65
CA TYR A 59 1.46 9.09 -12.05
C TYR A 59 2.64 8.73 -12.97
N ASP A 60 2.36 8.19 -14.15
CA ASP A 60 3.37 7.83 -15.16
C ASP A 60 3.61 8.93 -16.20
N GLY A 61 2.80 9.99 -16.20
CA GLY A 61 2.94 11.16 -17.06
C GLY A 61 1.85 12.22 -16.85
N LEU A 62 1.83 13.26 -17.69
CA LEU A 62 0.79 14.30 -17.73
C LEU A 62 0.49 14.59 -19.19
N SER A 63 -0.78 14.53 -19.55
CA SER A 63 -1.24 15.01 -20.85
C SER A 63 -2.19 16.17 -20.68
N GLY A 64 -2.30 17.04 -21.67
CA GLY A 64 -3.28 18.11 -21.64
C GLY A 64 -2.88 19.27 -22.51
N GLN A 65 -3.24 20.46 -22.07
CA GLN A 65 -3.04 21.67 -22.85
C GLN A 65 -2.73 22.89 -21.98
N ILE A 66 -1.93 23.78 -22.55
CA ILE A 66 -1.68 25.12 -22.06
C ILE A 66 -2.21 26.09 -23.11
N ILE A 67 -3.13 26.96 -22.72
CA ILE A 67 -3.69 27.99 -23.60
C ILE A 67 -3.08 29.32 -23.18
N VAL A 68 -2.17 29.85 -24.01
CA VAL A 68 -1.55 31.16 -23.76
C VAL A 68 -2.41 32.26 -24.37
N LYS A 69 -2.69 33.30 -23.60
CA LYS A 69 -3.52 34.44 -23.97
C LYS A 69 -2.76 35.75 -23.79
N SER A 70 -3.11 36.75 -24.59
CA SER A 70 -2.69 38.13 -24.39
C SER A 70 -3.80 38.88 -23.64
N PRO A 71 -3.54 39.43 -22.44
CA PRO A 71 -4.53 40.27 -21.73
C PRO A 71 -5.01 41.46 -22.57
N SER A 72 -4.15 41.95 -23.46
CA SER A 72 -4.42 43.09 -24.34
C SER A 72 -4.68 42.68 -25.80
N THR A 73 -4.95 41.39 -26.07
CA THR A 73 -5.30 40.85 -27.39
C THR A 73 -4.26 41.07 -28.51
N TYR A 74 -2.98 41.24 -28.17
CA TYR A 74 -1.89 41.41 -29.15
C TYR A 74 -1.63 40.17 -30.01
N PHE A 75 -2.06 39.00 -29.55
CA PHE A 75 -2.05 37.76 -30.30
C PHE A 75 -3.28 36.92 -29.95
N GLN A 76 -3.68 36.04 -30.87
CA GLN A 76 -4.78 35.12 -30.66
C GLN A 76 -4.40 34.03 -29.65
N PRO A 77 -5.33 33.57 -28.80
CA PRO A 77 -5.09 32.46 -27.88
C PRO A 77 -4.43 31.29 -28.59
N THR A 78 -3.28 30.85 -28.06
CA THR A 78 -2.48 29.81 -28.68
C THR A 78 -2.43 28.60 -27.77
N THR A 79 -2.91 27.46 -28.27
CA THR A 79 -2.87 26.18 -27.56
C THR A 79 -1.52 25.51 -27.76
N VAL A 80 -0.99 24.97 -26.67
CA VAL A 80 0.21 24.14 -26.61
C VAL A 80 -0.21 22.81 -26.03
N ASN A 81 -0.07 21.74 -26.81
CA ASN A 81 -0.33 20.39 -26.31
C ASN A 81 0.82 19.97 -25.39
N VAL A 82 0.45 19.38 -24.27
CA VAL A 82 1.37 18.82 -23.28
C VAL A 82 1.19 17.31 -23.33
N ASP A 83 2.26 16.58 -23.59
CA ASP A 83 2.29 15.12 -23.51
C ASP A 83 3.63 14.72 -22.88
N LEU A 84 3.67 14.78 -21.55
CA LEU A 84 4.84 14.54 -20.74
C LEU A 84 4.81 13.08 -20.30
N LYS A 85 5.53 12.23 -21.04
CA LYS A 85 5.66 10.78 -20.78
C LYS A 85 7.03 10.40 -20.18
N GLU A 86 7.94 11.36 -20.09
CA GLU A 86 9.31 11.19 -19.61
C GLU A 86 9.69 12.36 -18.70
N THR A 87 10.53 12.10 -17.70
CA THR A 87 10.95 13.10 -16.71
C THR A 87 11.82 14.19 -17.38
N GLY A 88 11.60 15.47 -17.06
CA GLY A 88 12.46 16.57 -17.55
C GLY A 88 12.15 17.11 -18.96
N GLN A 89 11.05 16.70 -19.59
CA GLN A 89 10.64 17.29 -20.87
C GLN A 89 10.25 18.77 -20.70
N LEU A 90 10.97 19.64 -21.41
CA LEU A 90 10.69 21.08 -21.47
C LEU A 90 9.60 21.35 -22.50
N VAL A 91 8.43 21.82 -22.07
CA VAL A 91 7.41 22.29 -22.99
C VAL A 91 7.79 23.69 -23.43
N THR A 92 7.97 23.92 -24.73
CA THR A 92 8.31 25.24 -25.26
C THR A 92 7.33 25.71 -26.31
N LYS A 93 7.13 27.03 -26.38
CA LYS A 93 6.34 27.67 -27.42
C LYS A 93 6.91 29.04 -27.77
N THR A 94 6.94 29.35 -29.06
CA THR A 94 7.20 30.69 -29.55
C THR A 94 5.91 31.28 -30.12
N ILE A 95 5.57 32.49 -29.70
CA ILE A 95 4.37 33.22 -30.14
C ILE A 95 4.80 34.53 -30.79
N LEU A 96 4.34 34.77 -32.01
CA LEU A 96 4.50 36.04 -32.71
C LEU A 96 3.51 37.06 -32.14
N THR A 97 4.03 38.22 -31.73
CA THR A 97 3.22 39.35 -31.24
C THR A 97 3.35 40.53 -32.18
N ASN A 98 2.25 41.24 -32.45
CA ASN A 98 2.25 42.42 -33.31
C ASN A 98 2.77 43.70 -32.61
N ASN A 99 3.08 43.61 -31.32
CA ASN A 99 3.62 44.69 -30.51
C ASN A 99 4.50 44.13 -29.37
N ASN A 100 5.21 44.99 -28.64
CA ASN A 100 5.99 44.59 -27.46
C ASN A 100 5.04 44.26 -26.29
N SER A 101 4.31 43.14 -26.38
CA SER A 101 3.40 42.68 -25.33
C SER A 101 4.15 42.60 -24.02
N GLN A 102 3.76 43.43 -23.05
CA GLN A 102 4.42 43.46 -21.75
C GLN A 102 3.96 42.31 -20.87
N TYR A 103 2.79 41.72 -21.11
CA TYR A 103 2.24 40.67 -20.26
C TYR A 103 1.64 39.53 -21.08
N ILE A 104 1.68 38.33 -20.50
CA ILE A 104 0.95 37.15 -20.98
C ILE A 104 0.17 36.55 -19.82
N THR A 105 -0.91 35.85 -20.12
CA THR A 105 -1.57 34.93 -19.20
C THR A 105 -1.65 33.56 -19.85
N PHE A 106 -1.81 32.50 -19.08
CA PHE A 106 -2.13 31.19 -19.60
C PHE A 106 -3.05 30.42 -18.66
N GLU A 107 -3.80 29.51 -19.27
CA GLU A 107 -4.65 28.56 -18.58
C GLU A 107 -4.09 27.16 -18.86
N LEU A 108 -3.87 26.41 -17.79
CA LEU A 108 -3.31 25.07 -17.81
C LEU A 108 -4.40 24.09 -17.44
N THR A 109 -4.53 23.02 -18.22
CA THR A 109 -5.40 21.88 -17.94
C THR A 109 -4.62 20.63 -18.24
N LEU A 110 -4.16 19.94 -17.20
CA LEU A 110 -3.41 18.70 -17.28
C LEU A 110 -4.20 17.57 -16.65
N ILE A 111 -4.00 16.38 -17.20
CA ILE A 111 -4.60 15.12 -16.81
C ILE A 111 -3.43 14.19 -16.48
N PRO A 112 -3.33 13.72 -15.22
CA PRO A 112 -2.36 12.68 -14.88
C PRO A 112 -2.57 11.47 -15.77
N LEU A 113 -1.50 11.03 -16.44
CA LEU A 113 -1.46 9.77 -17.16
C LEU A 113 -1.01 8.71 -16.17
N TYR A 114 -1.84 7.68 -16.01
CA TYR A 114 -1.35 6.35 -15.73
C TYR A 114 -0.99 5.80 -17.11
N LEU A 115 0.27 5.43 -17.34
CA LEU A 115 0.63 4.71 -18.55
C LEU A 115 -0.10 3.38 -18.37
N PRO A 116 -1.20 3.15 -19.10
CA PRO A 116 -1.85 1.87 -19.03
C PRO A 116 -0.78 0.90 -19.48
N ILE A 117 -0.60 -0.18 -18.71
CA ILE A 117 -0.01 -1.35 -19.30
C ILE A 117 -0.94 -1.65 -20.48
N GLU A 118 -0.45 -1.52 -21.71
CA GLU A 118 -1.12 -2.14 -22.85
C GLU A 118 -1.00 -3.64 -22.63
N LEU A 119 -1.86 -4.17 -21.77
CA LEU A 119 -1.91 -5.57 -21.49
C LEU A 119 -2.59 -6.22 -22.67
N SER A 120 -1.78 -6.73 -23.59
CA SER A 120 -2.30 -7.58 -24.65
C SER A 120 -2.68 -8.93 -24.04
N TYR A 121 -3.97 -9.11 -23.75
CA TYR A 121 -4.50 -10.43 -23.39
C TYR A 121 -4.22 -11.45 -24.48
N GLU A 122 -4.16 -11.02 -25.75
CA GLU A 122 -3.82 -11.87 -26.87
C GLU A 122 -2.42 -12.47 -26.73
N GLU A 123 -1.41 -11.68 -26.33
CA GLU A 123 -0.07 -12.18 -26.06
C GLU A 123 -0.02 -13.06 -24.80
N THR A 124 -0.82 -12.72 -23.79
CA THR A 124 -0.83 -13.40 -22.49
C THR A 124 -1.37 -14.83 -22.60
N PHE A 125 -2.40 -15.04 -23.42
CA PHE A 125 -3.11 -16.31 -23.56
C PHE A 125 -2.80 -17.04 -24.87
N LEU A 126 -1.60 -16.83 -25.43
CA LEU A 126 -1.08 -17.62 -26.54
C LEU A 126 -0.85 -19.09 -26.14
N PRO A 127 -0.94 -20.03 -27.09
CA PRO A 127 -0.58 -21.42 -26.84
C PRO A 127 0.88 -21.54 -26.39
N SER A 128 1.11 -22.39 -25.39
CA SER A 128 2.44 -22.76 -24.92
C SER A 128 2.48 -24.21 -24.45
N GLU A 129 3.68 -24.71 -24.16
CA GLU A 129 3.88 -26.04 -23.57
C GLU A 129 3.25 -26.18 -22.17
N LYS A 130 2.88 -25.06 -21.52
CA LYS A 130 2.27 -25.04 -20.18
C LYS A 130 0.73 -25.00 -20.22
N THR A 131 0.13 -24.82 -21.39
CA THR A 131 -1.34 -24.73 -21.58
C THR A 131 -1.89 -26.03 -22.14
N ASP A 132 -3.05 -26.46 -21.63
CA ASP A 132 -3.68 -27.74 -21.99
C ASP A 132 -5.13 -27.60 -22.47
N THR A 133 -5.74 -26.43 -22.28
CA THR A 133 -7.16 -26.16 -22.52
C THR A 133 -7.36 -24.82 -23.19
N ILE A 134 -8.40 -24.68 -24.01
CA ILE A 134 -8.74 -23.46 -24.72
C ILE A 134 -10.11 -22.99 -24.23
N LEU A 135 -10.19 -21.78 -23.69
CA LEU A 135 -11.46 -21.10 -23.43
C LEU A 135 -11.82 -20.23 -24.63
N VAL A 136 -13.07 -20.27 -25.07
CA VAL A 136 -13.56 -19.45 -26.19
C VAL A 136 -14.54 -18.40 -25.64
N VAL A 137 -14.20 -17.13 -25.80
CA VAL A 137 -14.97 -15.97 -25.29
C VAL A 137 -15.06 -14.93 -26.39
N ASP A 138 -16.26 -14.47 -26.73
CA ASP A 138 -16.51 -13.56 -27.86
C ASP A 138 -15.88 -14.02 -29.19
N GLY A 139 -15.77 -15.35 -29.39
CA GLY A 139 -15.11 -15.94 -30.55
C GLY A 139 -13.57 -15.84 -30.54
N LYS A 140 -12.98 -15.22 -29.53
CA LYS A 140 -11.52 -15.20 -29.27
C LYS A 140 -11.13 -16.40 -28.41
N LYS A 141 -9.89 -16.88 -28.58
CA LYS A 141 -9.34 -18.04 -27.87
C LYS A 141 -8.38 -17.61 -26.76
N MET A 142 -8.48 -18.25 -25.61
CA MET A 142 -7.55 -18.12 -24.48
C MET A 142 -6.96 -19.50 -24.16
N HIS A 143 -5.67 -19.68 -24.33
CA HIS A 143 -4.97 -20.90 -23.93
C HIS A 143 -4.63 -20.83 -22.44
N VAL A 144 -5.10 -21.82 -21.67
CA VAL A 144 -4.99 -21.84 -20.21
C VAL A 144 -4.50 -23.20 -19.70
N ASN A 145 -4.10 -23.25 -18.43
CA ASN A 145 -3.78 -24.49 -17.72
C ASN A 145 -4.96 -24.87 -16.81
N SER A 146 -5.59 -26.00 -17.11
CA SER A 146 -6.81 -26.46 -16.42
C SER A 146 -6.59 -26.74 -14.94
N ALA A 147 -5.47 -27.36 -14.58
CA ALA A 147 -5.12 -27.69 -13.19
C ALA A 147 -4.88 -26.42 -12.36
N PHE A 148 -4.16 -25.45 -12.93
CA PHE A 148 -3.91 -24.15 -12.31
C PHE A 148 -5.22 -23.40 -12.03
N LEU A 149 -6.08 -23.26 -13.04
CA LEU A 149 -7.37 -22.60 -12.86
C LEU A 149 -8.29 -23.36 -11.88
N SER A 150 -8.27 -24.69 -11.90
CA SER A 150 -9.03 -25.53 -10.95
C SER A 150 -8.56 -25.37 -9.50
N TYR A 151 -7.26 -25.15 -9.30
CA TYR A 151 -6.69 -24.89 -7.98
C TYR A 151 -7.24 -23.58 -7.41
N HIS A 152 -7.25 -22.53 -8.24
CA HIS A 152 -7.72 -21.20 -7.86
C HIS A 152 -9.25 -21.00 -7.90
N SER A 153 -10.01 -21.90 -8.52
CA SER A 153 -11.46 -21.75 -8.70
C SER A 153 -12.23 -23.06 -8.74
N ASP A 154 -13.24 -23.18 -7.89
CA ASP A 154 -14.09 -24.37 -7.89
C ASP A 154 -15.07 -24.36 -9.07
N PHE A 155 -15.41 -23.18 -9.61
CA PHE A 155 -16.12 -23.06 -10.88
C PHE A 155 -15.35 -23.74 -12.01
N PHE A 156 -14.07 -23.36 -12.22
CA PHE A 156 -13.24 -23.92 -13.28
C PHE A 156 -12.96 -25.40 -13.04
N ARG A 157 -12.74 -25.81 -11.78
CA ARG A 157 -12.62 -27.22 -11.40
C ARG A 157 -13.82 -28.05 -11.84
N ASN A 158 -15.03 -27.56 -11.57
CA ASN A 158 -16.27 -28.24 -11.98
C ASN A 158 -16.46 -28.21 -13.50
N LEU A 159 -16.15 -27.08 -14.15
CA LEU A 159 -16.24 -26.92 -15.60
C LEU A 159 -15.38 -27.95 -16.33
N PHE A 160 -14.10 -28.06 -15.98
CA PHE A 160 -13.18 -28.98 -16.65
C PHE A 160 -13.51 -30.45 -16.35
N ARG A 161 -13.94 -30.78 -15.12
CA ARG A 161 -14.39 -32.13 -14.79
C ARG A 161 -15.58 -32.55 -15.65
N LEU A 162 -16.60 -31.68 -15.77
CA LEU A 162 -17.78 -31.97 -16.59
C LEU A 162 -17.44 -32.06 -18.09
N ASN A 163 -16.49 -31.25 -18.57
CA ASN A 163 -16.03 -31.32 -19.96
C ASN A 163 -15.36 -32.66 -20.26
N PHE A 164 -14.51 -33.13 -19.34
CA PHE A 164 -13.85 -34.43 -19.41
C PHE A 164 -14.86 -35.60 -19.40
N GLU A 165 -15.85 -35.56 -18.50
CA GLU A 165 -16.91 -36.57 -18.41
C GLU A 165 -17.77 -36.65 -19.68
N LYS A 166 -17.98 -35.52 -20.35
CA LYS A 166 -18.75 -35.45 -21.61
C LYS A 166 -17.95 -35.87 -22.84
N GLY A 167 -16.65 -36.15 -22.71
CA GLY A 167 -15.77 -36.47 -23.85
C GLY A 167 -15.67 -35.33 -24.87
N GLN A 168 -15.92 -34.09 -24.45
CA GLN A 168 -15.90 -32.90 -25.31
C GLN A 168 -14.47 -32.38 -25.53
N MET A 169 -14.28 -31.68 -26.65
CA MET A 169 -13.00 -31.17 -27.18
C MET A 169 -12.27 -30.23 -26.20
N ASN A 170 -11.01 -29.90 -26.55
CA ASN A 170 -10.15 -28.95 -25.82
C ASN A 170 -10.66 -27.50 -25.82
N GLU A 171 -11.69 -27.16 -26.62
CA GLU A 171 -12.26 -25.82 -26.73
C GLU A 171 -13.58 -25.73 -25.97
N ILE A 172 -13.60 -24.88 -24.93
CA ILE A 172 -14.73 -24.72 -24.02
C ILE A 172 -15.26 -23.28 -24.15
N PRO A 173 -16.50 -23.08 -24.64
CA PRO A 173 -17.10 -21.75 -24.68
C PRO A 173 -17.44 -21.26 -23.27
N ILE A 174 -17.12 -20.00 -22.96
CA ILE A 174 -17.59 -19.30 -21.76
C ILE A 174 -18.56 -18.22 -22.21
N GLU A 175 -19.83 -18.38 -21.85
CA GLU A 175 -20.90 -17.47 -22.25
C GLU A 175 -21.09 -16.33 -21.24
N GLU A 176 -21.76 -15.26 -21.70
CA GLU A 176 -22.20 -14.12 -20.89
C GLU A 176 -21.06 -13.30 -20.23
N VAL A 177 -19.81 -13.43 -20.67
CA VAL A 177 -18.66 -12.63 -20.22
C VAL A 177 -17.92 -12.10 -21.41
N SER A 178 -17.41 -10.87 -21.35
CA SER A 178 -16.54 -10.38 -22.42
C SER A 178 -15.12 -10.92 -22.31
N TYR A 179 -14.41 -10.98 -23.45
CA TYR A 179 -13.00 -11.39 -23.48
C TYR A 179 -12.12 -10.54 -22.55
N GLU A 180 -12.39 -9.23 -22.50
CA GLU A 180 -11.65 -8.28 -21.67
C GLU A 180 -11.93 -8.46 -20.17
N GLU A 181 -13.17 -8.77 -19.78
CA GLU A 181 -13.53 -9.02 -18.38
C GLU A 181 -12.91 -10.32 -17.85
N LEU A 182 -12.98 -11.40 -18.63
CA LEU A 182 -12.33 -12.65 -18.24
C LEU A 182 -10.80 -12.51 -18.26
N GLY A 183 -10.27 -11.80 -19.25
CA GLY A 183 -8.84 -11.50 -19.36
C GLY A 183 -8.35 -10.73 -18.14
N LEU A 184 -9.09 -9.73 -17.69
CA LEU A 184 -8.82 -8.96 -16.49
C LEU A 184 -8.74 -9.87 -15.26
N LEU A 185 -9.74 -10.74 -15.06
CA LEU A 185 -9.73 -11.70 -13.95
C LEU A 185 -8.51 -12.62 -14.00
N LEU A 186 -8.33 -13.33 -15.11
CA LEU A 186 -7.29 -14.36 -15.22
C LEU A 186 -5.88 -13.76 -15.16
N SER A 187 -5.69 -12.55 -15.69
CA SER A 187 -4.40 -11.85 -15.63
C SER A 187 -3.98 -11.47 -14.20
N SER A 188 -4.93 -11.31 -13.28
CA SER A 188 -4.63 -10.90 -11.90
C SER A 188 -3.85 -11.93 -11.10
N PHE A 189 -3.98 -13.21 -11.43
CA PHE A 189 -3.25 -14.31 -10.79
C PHE A 189 -2.48 -15.18 -11.79
N HIS A 190 -2.21 -14.67 -13.00
CA HIS A 190 -1.38 -15.37 -13.98
C HIS A 190 0.11 -15.39 -13.58
N LEU A 191 0.96 -16.10 -14.34
CA LEU A 191 2.42 -16.20 -14.14
C LEU A 191 3.14 -14.85 -14.06
N LYS A 192 2.55 -13.79 -14.62
CA LYS A 192 2.99 -12.40 -14.47
C LYS A 192 1.76 -11.60 -14.05
N PRO A 193 1.46 -11.54 -12.74
CA PRO A 193 0.19 -11.02 -12.26
C PRO A 193 0.07 -9.54 -12.58
N VAL A 194 -1.12 -9.15 -13.03
CA VAL A 194 -1.48 -7.76 -13.29
C VAL A 194 -2.25 -7.26 -12.10
N PHE A 195 -1.64 -6.31 -11.40
CA PHE A 195 -2.25 -5.75 -10.21
C PHE A 195 -3.44 -4.85 -10.55
N PRO A 196 -4.49 -4.88 -9.72
CA PRO A 196 -5.64 -4.01 -9.89
C PRO A 196 -5.27 -2.54 -9.68
N ASN A 197 -6.03 -1.67 -10.32
CA ASN A 197 -6.13 -0.25 -10.02
C ASN A 197 -7.57 0.11 -9.62
N ASP A 198 -7.79 1.34 -9.14
CA ASP A 198 -9.08 1.81 -8.64
C ASP A 198 -10.24 1.66 -9.65
N GLU A 199 -9.97 1.78 -10.95
CA GLU A 199 -11.00 1.64 -11.99
C GLU A 199 -11.37 0.17 -12.24
N THR A 200 -10.43 -0.74 -12.02
CA THR A 200 -10.61 -2.18 -12.24
C THR A 200 -11.13 -2.95 -11.01
N VAL A 201 -10.98 -2.40 -9.79
CA VAL A 201 -11.31 -3.09 -8.53
C VAL A 201 -12.73 -3.67 -8.55
N GLU A 202 -13.74 -2.85 -8.84
CA GLU A 202 -15.13 -3.32 -8.78
C GLU A 202 -15.41 -4.42 -9.81
N LYS A 203 -14.89 -4.26 -11.04
CA LYS A 203 -15.07 -5.25 -12.09
C LYS A 203 -14.37 -6.56 -11.78
N ILE A 204 -13.15 -6.51 -11.23
CA ILE A 204 -12.44 -7.71 -10.78
C ILE A 204 -13.24 -8.43 -9.70
N LEU A 205 -13.75 -7.71 -8.70
CA LEU A 205 -14.53 -8.30 -7.61
C LEU A 205 -15.86 -8.90 -8.09
N GLU A 206 -16.51 -8.32 -9.09
CA GLU A 206 -17.67 -8.93 -9.77
C GLU A 206 -17.30 -10.27 -10.42
N MET A 207 -16.16 -10.32 -11.12
CA MET A 207 -15.67 -11.55 -11.75
C MET A 207 -15.22 -12.60 -10.72
N VAL A 208 -14.67 -12.18 -9.57
CA VAL A 208 -14.30 -13.06 -8.47
C VAL A 208 -15.49 -13.84 -7.92
N ASP A 209 -16.62 -13.16 -7.71
CA ASP A 209 -17.86 -13.78 -7.24
C ASP A 209 -18.42 -14.74 -8.29
N ARG A 210 -18.39 -14.32 -9.57
CA ARG A 210 -18.91 -15.10 -10.68
C ARG A 210 -18.13 -16.39 -10.96
N PHE A 211 -16.80 -16.31 -10.96
CA PHE A 211 -15.92 -17.43 -11.31
C PHE A 211 -15.29 -18.10 -10.09
N ASP A 212 -15.72 -17.73 -8.88
CA ASP A 212 -15.28 -18.31 -7.61
C ASP A 212 -13.74 -18.36 -7.47
N THR A 213 -13.09 -17.19 -7.57
CA THR A 213 -11.62 -17.07 -7.47
C THR A 213 -11.20 -16.27 -6.23
N PRO A 214 -11.35 -16.82 -5.00
CA PRO A 214 -11.11 -16.08 -3.76
C PRO A 214 -9.65 -15.62 -3.61
N THR A 215 -8.69 -16.19 -4.34
CA THR A 215 -7.28 -15.76 -4.34
C THR A 215 -7.11 -14.29 -4.73
N VAL A 216 -7.95 -13.80 -5.63
CA VAL A 216 -7.86 -12.42 -6.12
C VAL A 216 -8.32 -11.42 -5.07
N ILE A 217 -9.12 -11.83 -4.09
CA ILE A 217 -9.57 -10.97 -2.98
C ILE A 217 -8.35 -10.43 -2.23
N GLY A 218 -7.35 -11.26 -1.94
CA GLY A 218 -6.13 -10.82 -1.25
C GLY A 218 -5.32 -9.79 -2.06
N ILE A 219 -5.30 -9.94 -3.39
CA ILE A 219 -4.62 -8.99 -4.30
C ILE A 219 -5.35 -7.65 -4.31
N VAL A 220 -6.69 -7.67 -4.39
CA VAL A 220 -7.52 -6.46 -4.35
C VAL A 220 -7.44 -5.78 -2.98
N GLU A 221 -7.51 -6.57 -1.91
CA GLU A 221 -7.37 -6.09 -0.53
C GLU A 221 -6.02 -5.36 -0.35
N TYR A 222 -4.92 -5.93 -0.85
CA TYR A 222 -3.62 -5.30 -0.79
C TYR A 222 -3.57 -3.96 -1.53
N HIS A 223 -4.17 -3.88 -2.72
CA HIS A 223 -4.29 -2.63 -3.47
C HIS A 223 -5.11 -1.58 -2.72
N LEU A 224 -6.28 -1.95 -2.20
CA LEU A 224 -7.13 -1.04 -1.43
C LEU A 224 -6.42 -0.51 -0.18
N MET A 225 -5.65 -1.36 0.50
CA MET A 225 -4.91 -0.96 1.69
C MET A 225 -3.77 0.04 1.39
N HIS A 226 -3.02 -0.10 0.29
CA HIS A 226 -1.77 0.66 0.12
C HIS A 226 -1.80 1.63 -1.07
N ASN A 227 -2.56 1.28 -2.09
CA ASN A 227 -2.45 1.84 -3.43
C ASN A 227 -3.70 2.57 -3.93
N SER A 228 -4.81 2.46 -3.21
CA SER A 228 -6.07 3.04 -3.64
C SER A 228 -6.29 4.47 -3.14
N LYS A 229 -7.01 5.26 -3.95
CA LYS A 229 -7.56 6.58 -3.62
C LYS A 229 -9.10 6.54 -3.51
N ILE A 230 -9.71 5.35 -3.54
CA ILE A 230 -11.14 5.15 -3.35
C ILE A 230 -11.57 5.70 -1.98
N GLU A 231 -12.77 6.28 -1.91
CA GLU A 231 -13.28 6.82 -0.65
C GLU A 231 -13.44 5.73 0.41
N LYS A 232 -13.15 6.08 1.67
CA LYS A 232 -13.16 5.16 2.82
C LYS A 232 -14.48 4.39 2.97
N GLU A 233 -15.61 5.05 2.75
CA GLU A 233 -16.94 4.42 2.81
C GLU A 233 -17.09 3.33 1.76
N THR A 234 -16.62 3.59 0.53
CA THR A 234 -16.63 2.60 -0.54
C THR A 234 -15.69 1.44 -0.24
N MET A 235 -14.50 1.70 0.32
CA MET A 235 -13.58 0.65 0.76
C MET A 235 -14.21 -0.27 1.81
N ILE A 236 -14.88 0.29 2.83
CA ILE A 236 -15.56 -0.48 3.88
C ILE A 236 -16.67 -1.35 3.26
N ARG A 237 -17.52 -0.77 2.39
CA ARG A 237 -18.58 -1.51 1.70
C ARG A 237 -18.05 -2.69 0.90
N LEU A 238 -16.96 -2.49 0.14
CA LEU A 238 -16.32 -3.56 -0.62
C LEU A 238 -15.72 -4.61 0.31
N ALA A 239 -15.06 -4.18 1.39
CA ALA A 239 -14.43 -5.07 2.34
C ALA A 239 -15.45 -5.96 3.07
N GLU A 240 -16.59 -5.41 3.49
CA GLU A 240 -17.68 -6.18 4.09
C GLU A 240 -18.31 -7.16 3.09
N LYS A 241 -18.58 -6.71 1.86
CA LYS A 241 -19.23 -7.53 0.84
C LYS A 241 -18.39 -8.75 0.44
N TYR A 242 -17.07 -8.57 0.33
CA TYR A 242 -16.15 -9.60 -0.18
C TYR A 242 -15.26 -10.22 0.91
N GLY A 243 -15.46 -9.89 2.19
CA GLY A 243 -14.74 -10.51 3.31
C GLY A 243 -13.25 -10.13 3.41
N MET A 244 -12.91 -8.86 3.17
CA MET A 244 -11.53 -8.34 3.27
C MET A 244 -11.21 -7.92 4.72
N SER A 245 -10.85 -8.88 5.56
CA SER A 245 -10.66 -8.66 7.00
C SER A 245 -9.51 -7.70 7.32
N LYS A 246 -8.37 -7.78 6.63
CA LYS A 246 -7.21 -6.92 6.89
C LYS A 246 -7.49 -5.47 6.52
N LEU A 247 -8.28 -5.25 5.46
CA LEU A 247 -8.74 -3.91 5.12
C LEU A 247 -9.71 -3.39 6.18
N LEU A 248 -10.72 -4.16 6.60
CA LEU A 248 -11.63 -3.75 7.68
C LEU A 248 -10.90 -3.39 8.98
N GLU A 249 -9.99 -4.25 9.42
CA GLU A 249 -9.15 -4.01 10.60
C GLU A 249 -8.36 -2.72 10.45
N LYS A 250 -7.70 -2.50 9.31
CA LYS A 250 -6.97 -1.25 9.04
C LYS A 250 -7.89 -0.04 9.13
N MET A 251 -9.09 -0.10 8.53
CA MET A 251 -10.06 1.00 8.55
C MET A 251 -10.55 1.30 9.97
N ILE A 252 -10.78 0.26 10.78
CA ILE A 252 -11.13 0.39 12.19
C ILE A 252 -10.00 1.08 12.95
N ARG A 253 -8.75 0.59 12.84
CA ARG A 253 -7.59 1.20 13.51
C ARG A 253 -7.41 2.68 13.15
N GLU A 254 -7.58 3.05 11.88
CA GLU A 254 -7.46 4.44 11.45
C GLU A 254 -8.56 5.34 12.03
N THR A 255 -9.75 4.80 12.22
CA THR A 255 -10.89 5.52 12.81
C THR A 255 -10.72 5.64 14.33
N SER A 256 -10.29 4.57 14.99
CA SER A 256 -10.02 4.49 16.42
C SER A 256 -8.76 5.28 16.84
N SER A 257 -7.75 5.42 15.98
CA SER A 257 -6.58 6.27 16.25
C SER A 257 -6.92 7.76 16.42
N LYS A 258 -8.07 8.21 15.88
CA LYS A 258 -8.61 9.55 16.11
C LYS A 258 -9.33 9.69 17.46
N ILE A 259 -9.66 8.56 18.10
CA ILE A 259 -10.33 8.45 19.41
C ILE A 259 -9.28 8.29 20.54
N ASN A 260 -7.97 8.28 20.25
CA ASN A 260 -6.87 8.24 21.22
C ASN A 260 -6.73 9.52 22.07
N GLU A 261 -7.79 9.93 22.76
CA GLU A 261 -7.64 10.75 23.96
C GLU A 261 -7.18 9.83 25.08
N ASN A 262 -6.04 10.15 25.72
CA ASN A 262 -5.56 9.43 26.90
C ASN A 262 -6.71 9.32 27.91
N ILE A 263 -7.00 8.10 28.38
CA ILE A 263 -7.97 7.91 29.45
C ILE A 263 -7.29 8.33 30.75
N VAL A 264 -7.42 9.62 31.09
CA VAL A 264 -6.90 10.22 32.32
C VAL A 264 -8.03 10.40 33.30
N HIS A 265 -8.03 9.61 34.38
CA HIS A 265 -9.02 9.72 35.46
C HIS A 265 -8.36 9.94 36.81
N HIS A 266 -8.93 10.87 37.58
CA HIS A 266 -8.52 11.19 38.94
C HIS A 266 -9.58 10.67 39.91
N PHE A 267 -9.21 9.74 40.78
CA PHE A 267 -10.11 9.21 41.80
C PHE A 267 -9.57 9.46 43.21
N THR A 268 -10.45 9.91 44.10
CA THR A 268 -10.15 10.13 45.52
C THR A 268 -11.15 9.36 46.37
N GLN A 269 -10.67 8.46 47.21
CA GLN A 269 -11.52 7.80 48.21
C GLN A 269 -10.99 8.08 49.62
N SER A 270 -11.86 8.65 50.46
CA SER A 270 -11.63 8.87 51.88
C SER A 270 -12.66 8.06 52.66
N ASN A 271 -12.28 6.97 53.36
CA ASN A 271 -13.24 6.24 54.20
C ASN A 271 -12.65 5.63 55.47
N TYR A 272 -13.54 5.49 56.47
CA TYR A 272 -13.29 5.27 57.91
C TYR A 272 -13.62 3.84 58.41
N SER A 273 -13.83 2.85 57.54
CA SER A 273 -14.21 1.48 57.94
C SER A 273 -13.31 0.38 57.35
N SER A 274 -13.21 -0.73 58.08
CA SER A 274 -12.44 -1.95 57.75
C SER A 274 -13.06 -2.84 56.68
N PHE A 275 -14.27 -2.51 56.20
CA PHE A 275 -14.91 -3.10 55.03
C PHE A 275 -15.29 -1.97 54.07
N VAL A 276 -14.86 -2.08 52.82
CA VAL A 276 -15.16 -1.13 51.74
C VAL A 276 -15.99 -1.87 50.70
N GLN A 277 -17.07 -1.26 50.19
CA GLN A 277 -17.78 -1.80 49.03
C GLN A 277 -17.00 -1.45 47.76
N PRO A 278 -16.87 -2.39 46.79
CA PRO A 278 -16.21 -2.11 45.52
C PRO A 278 -16.83 -0.88 44.85
N SER A 279 -15.99 0.03 44.38
CA SER A 279 -16.44 1.24 43.67
C SER A 279 -16.17 1.07 42.19
N THR A 280 -17.21 1.00 41.36
CA THR A 280 -17.10 0.93 39.91
C THR A 280 -16.99 2.34 39.34
N LEU A 281 -15.86 2.65 38.69
CA LEU A 281 -15.70 3.84 37.85
C LEU A 281 -16.03 3.49 36.40
N THR A 282 -16.80 4.35 35.73
CA THR A 282 -16.90 4.35 34.26
C THR A 282 -15.85 5.30 33.72
N LEU A 283 -14.86 4.80 33.00
CA LEU A 283 -13.74 5.57 32.49
C LEU A 283 -14.07 6.22 31.14
N CYS A 284 -14.65 5.45 30.23
CA CYS A 284 -15.26 5.94 28.99
C CYS A 284 -16.42 5.01 28.61
N GLN A 285 -17.07 5.27 27.47
CA GLN A 285 -18.19 4.46 27.02
C GLN A 285 -17.74 3.00 26.86
N GLY A 286 -18.33 2.09 27.66
CA GLY A 286 -18.02 0.66 27.61
C GLY A 286 -16.71 0.22 28.30
N PHE A 287 -16.00 1.12 28.99
CA PHE A 287 -14.82 0.79 29.80
C PHE A 287 -15.05 1.12 31.28
N THR A 288 -15.03 0.10 32.14
CA THR A 288 -15.19 0.25 33.58
C THR A 288 -14.01 -0.28 34.37
N CYS A 289 -13.81 0.27 35.56
CA CYS A 289 -12.80 -0.17 36.51
C CYS A 289 -13.44 -0.28 37.90
N CYS A 290 -13.42 -1.48 38.48
CA CYS A 290 -13.83 -1.70 39.87
C CYS A 290 -12.61 -1.60 40.78
N PHE A 291 -12.64 -0.69 41.73
CA PHE A 291 -11.61 -0.54 42.76
C PHE A 291 -12.04 -1.24 44.05
N ASP A 292 -11.15 -2.06 44.61
CA ASP A 292 -11.34 -2.70 45.91
C ASP A 292 -10.06 -2.66 46.76
N ARG A 293 -10.23 -2.62 48.08
CA ARG A 293 -9.17 -2.52 49.08
C ARG A 293 -9.38 -3.55 50.17
N MET A 294 -8.37 -4.38 50.41
CA MET A 294 -8.36 -5.41 51.44
C MET A 294 -7.24 -5.17 52.47
N MET A 295 -7.60 -5.11 53.76
CA MET A 295 -6.63 -5.05 54.85
C MET A 295 -6.11 -6.47 55.14
N ARG A 296 -4.79 -6.69 55.03
CA ARG A 296 -4.13 -7.94 55.48
C ARG A 296 -3.34 -7.66 56.76
N GLU A 297 -2.91 -8.72 57.47
CA GLU A 297 -2.30 -8.61 58.82
C GLU A 297 -1.11 -7.64 58.92
N HIS A 298 -0.37 -7.43 57.82
CA HIS A 298 0.84 -6.59 57.81
C HIS A 298 0.86 -5.52 56.72
N ASP A 299 -0.03 -5.57 55.72
CA ASP A 299 -0.05 -4.67 54.56
C ASP A 299 -1.49 -4.38 54.11
N VAL A 300 -1.67 -3.32 53.33
CA VAL A 300 -2.97 -3.03 52.68
C VAL A 300 -2.85 -3.37 51.20
N GLU A 301 -3.64 -4.34 50.75
CA GLU A 301 -3.74 -4.72 49.34
C GLU A 301 -4.78 -3.85 48.65
N ILE A 302 -4.40 -3.35 47.48
CA ILE A 302 -5.24 -2.55 46.59
C ILE A 302 -5.41 -3.34 45.31
N SER A 303 -6.63 -3.35 44.78
CA SER A 303 -6.96 -4.05 43.54
C SER A 303 -7.83 -3.21 42.61
N TRP A 304 -7.58 -3.35 41.31
CA TRP A 304 -8.35 -2.76 40.23
C TRP A 304 -8.74 -3.87 39.26
N GLU A 305 -10.04 -4.11 39.08
CA GLU A 305 -10.57 -4.98 38.04
C GLU A 305 -11.04 -4.12 36.86
N PHE A 306 -10.34 -4.24 35.74
CA PHE A 306 -10.66 -3.52 34.51
C PHE A 306 -11.55 -4.37 33.61
N ASN A 307 -12.64 -3.81 33.11
CA ASN A 307 -13.50 -4.41 32.10
C ASN A 307 -13.59 -3.49 30.87
N TRP A 308 -12.92 -3.88 29.78
CA TRP A 308 -12.83 -3.14 28.52
C TRP A 308 -13.38 -3.95 27.32
N GLU A 309 -14.37 -4.81 27.55
CA GLU A 309 -14.93 -5.69 26.50
C GLU A 309 -15.46 -4.91 25.27
N GLU A 310 -16.07 -3.75 25.47
CA GLU A 310 -16.55 -2.92 24.36
C GLU A 310 -15.41 -2.29 23.55
N LEU A 311 -14.31 -1.88 24.19
CA LEU A 311 -13.12 -1.40 23.47
C LEU A 311 -12.50 -2.52 22.62
N LYS A 312 -12.57 -3.78 23.05
CA LYS A 312 -12.15 -4.90 22.20
C LYS A 312 -13.04 -5.07 20.97
N LYS A 313 -14.35 -4.81 21.07
CA LYS A 313 -15.27 -4.80 19.92
C LYS A 313 -14.98 -3.64 18.95
N GLU A 314 -14.41 -2.55 19.45
CA GLU A 314 -13.91 -1.42 18.66
C GLU A 314 -12.51 -1.65 18.04
N GLY A 315 -11.95 -2.85 18.23
CA GLY A 315 -10.76 -3.33 17.52
C GLY A 315 -9.43 -3.13 18.22
N PHE A 316 -9.40 -2.73 19.50
CA PHE A 316 -8.15 -2.63 20.28
C PHE A 316 -7.67 -4.01 20.77
N ASP A 317 -6.36 -4.26 20.75
CA ASP A 317 -5.77 -5.55 21.15
C ASP A 317 -5.34 -5.59 22.63
N GLY A 318 -5.10 -4.43 23.23
CA GLY A 318 -4.78 -4.30 24.65
C GLY A 318 -4.70 -2.85 25.12
N LEU A 319 -4.46 -2.63 26.41
CA LEU A 319 -4.18 -1.31 26.98
C LEU A 319 -2.91 -1.35 27.81
N SER A 320 -2.03 -0.38 27.64
CA SER A 320 -0.79 -0.25 28.42
C SER A 320 -0.71 1.12 29.07
N GLY A 321 -0.10 1.22 30.25
CA GLY A 321 0.05 2.50 30.92
C GLY A 321 0.42 2.34 32.39
N GLN A 322 0.00 3.28 33.22
CA GLN A 322 0.41 3.36 34.62
C GLN A 322 -0.73 3.80 35.53
N ILE A 323 -0.72 3.29 36.76
CA ILE A 323 -1.51 3.78 37.89
C ILE A 323 -0.54 4.43 38.87
N ILE A 324 -0.75 5.71 39.17
CA ILE A 324 0.02 6.42 40.19
C ILE A 324 -0.81 6.50 41.47
N VAL A 325 -0.42 5.72 42.48
CA VAL A 325 -1.04 5.71 43.80
C VAL A 325 -0.38 6.77 44.68
N LYS A 326 -1.18 7.70 45.21
CA LYS A 326 -0.73 8.83 46.03
C LYS A 326 -1.41 8.79 47.40
N SER A 327 -0.72 9.30 48.41
CA SER A 327 -1.30 9.60 49.71
C SER A 327 -1.57 11.10 49.80
N PRO A 328 -2.82 11.57 49.97
CA PRO A 328 -3.13 12.99 50.10
C PRO A 328 -2.38 13.69 51.24
N ASN A 329 -2.02 12.92 52.28
CA ASN A 329 -1.30 13.40 53.47
C ASN A 329 0.18 12.96 53.46
N ASN A 330 0.71 12.49 52.33
CA ASN A 330 2.10 12.04 52.16
C ASN A 330 2.55 10.95 53.17
N TYR A 331 1.64 10.06 53.59
CA TYR A 331 1.98 8.94 54.49
C TYR A 331 2.95 7.94 53.85
N PHE A 332 2.93 7.85 52.52
CA PHE A 332 3.87 7.08 51.72
C PHE A 332 4.22 7.86 50.44
N GLN A 333 5.40 7.57 49.88
CA GLN A 333 5.83 8.13 48.60
C GLN A 333 4.94 7.62 47.46
N PRO A 334 4.60 8.44 46.45
CA PRO A 334 3.83 8.00 45.31
C PRO A 334 4.41 6.73 44.69
N MET A 335 3.55 5.74 44.45
CA MET A 335 3.93 4.48 43.83
C MET A 335 3.37 4.42 42.41
N ILE A 336 4.20 3.97 41.48
CA ILE A 336 3.82 3.73 40.09
C ILE A 336 3.61 2.23 39.92
N VAL A 337 2.44 1.85 39.43
CA VAL A 337 2.11 0.48 39.03
C VAL A 337 1.99 0.47 37.52
N ASP A 338 2.92 -0.20 36.84
CA ASP A 338 2.82 -0.41 35.39
C ASP A 338 1.67 -1.39 35.10
N VAL A 339 0.87 -1.05 34.10
CA VAL A 339 -0.33 -1.78 33.70
C VAL A 339 -0.20 -2.21 32.24
N ASP A 340 -0.45 -3.49 31.98
CA ASP A 340 -0.56 -4.07 30.65
C ASP A 340 -1.77 -5.03 30.63
N LEU A 341 -2.91 -4.53 30.15
CA LEU A 341 -4.18 -5.23 30.05
C LEU A 341 -4.26 -5.97 28.71
N LYS A 342 -4.16 -7.31 28.79
CA LYS A 342 -4.25 -8.22 27.63
C LYS A 342 -5.55 -9.01 27.59
N LYS A 343 -6.24 -9.11 28.72
CA LYS A 343 -7.55 -9.76 28.84
C LYS A 343 -8.63 -8.70 29.04
N THR A 344 -9.79 -8.88 28.41
CA THR A 344 -10.94 -7.94 28.48
C THR A 344 -11.40 -7.67 29.90
N VAL A 345 -11.30 -8.69 30.77
CA VAL A 345 -11.44 -8.55 32.22
C VAL A 345 -10.11 -8.94 32.85
N GLN A 346 -9.46 -8.00 33.55
CA GLN A 346 -8.16 -8.24 34.16
C GLN A 346 -8.03 -7.52 35.52
N LEU A 347 -7.56 -8.27 36.52
CA LEU A 347 -7.26 -7.78 37.85
C LEU A 347 -5.81 -7.31 37.93
N VAL A 348 -5.58 -6.11 38.44
CA VAL A 348 -4.27 -5.55 38.78
C VAL A 348 -4.25 -5.30 40.28
N THR A 349 -3.17 -5.67 40.98
CA THR A 349 -3.05 -5.45 42.42
C THR A 349 -1.70 -4.84 42.81
N THR A 350 -1.67 -4.12 43.94
CA THR A 350 -0.43 -3.65 44.58
C THR A 350 -0.62 -3.62 46.10
N THR A 351 0.48 -3.56 46.85
CA THR A 351 0.47 -3.45 48.30
C THR A 351 1.10 -2.14 48.74
N ILE A 352 0.46 -1.49 49.72
CA ILE A 352 1.01 -0.27 50.32
C ILE A 352 1.47 -0.54 51.75
N PRO A 353 2.47 0.22 52.25
CA PRO A 353 3.01 0.00 53.59
C PRO A 353 1.95 0.15 54.68
N PRO A 354 2.07 -0.60 55.80
CA PRO A 354 1.21 -0.42 56.96
C PRO A 354 1.39 0.99 57.52
N SER A 355 0.30 1.64 57.91
CA SER A 355 0.36 2.82 58.76
C SER A 355 -0.66 2.76 59.87
N ASN A 356 -0.27 3.30 61.03
CA ASN A 356 -1.08 3.39 62.23
C ASN A 356 -2.21 4.43 62.12
N TYR A 357 -2.24 5.20 61.03
CA TYR A 357 -3.27 6.18 60.73
C TYR A 357 -4.17 5.69 59.60
N GLN A 358 -5.42 6.11 59.66
CA GLN A 358 -6.40 5.85 58.63
C GLN A 358 -5.98 6.55 57.31
N GLN A 359 -5.65 5.75 56.31
CA GLN A 359 -5.09 6.24 55.05
C GLN A 359 -6.22 6.50 54.04
N SER A 360 -6.38 7.77 53.65
CA SER A 360 -7.00 8.11 52.37
C SER A 360 -5.98 7.83 51.25
N ILE A 361 -6.48 7.33 50.12
CA ILE A 361 -5.66 6.97 48.98
C ILE A 361 -6.28 7.65 47.76
N THR A 362 -5.43 8.27 46.95
CA THR A 362 -5.79 8.76 45.62
C THR A 362 -5.04 7.96 44.59
N PHE A 363 -5.63 7.79 43.42
CA PHE A 363 -4.89 7.28 42.28
C PHE A 363 -5.22 8.04 41.01
N GLU A 364 -4.23 8.09 40.14
CA GLU A 364 -4.30 8.68 38.81
C GLU A 364 -4.03 7.57 37.80
N LEU A 365 -4.98 7.34 36.91
CA LEU A 365 -4.90 6.32 35.87
C LEU A 365 -4.52 6.97 34.55
N THR A 366 -3.50 6.45 33.88
CA THR A 366 -3.15 6.79 32.49
C THR A 366 -3.02 5.49 31.71
N LEU A 367 -3.99 5.18 30.84
CA LEU A 367 -3.97 4.02 29.96
C LEU A 367 -4.03 4.45 28.50
N ILE A 368 -3.21 3.79 27.68
CA ILE A 368 -3.10 3.98 26.25
C ILE A 368 -3.46 2.65 25.58
N PRO A 369 -4.53 2.59 24.78
CA PRO A 369 -4.83 1.39 24.01
C PRO A 369 -3.75 1.15 22.95
N TYR A 370 -3.42 -0.11 22.72
CA TYR A 370 -2.46 -0.52 21.70
C TYR A 370 -3.04 -1.61 20.78
N TYR A 371 -2.43 -1.71 19.61
CA TYR A 371 -2.67 -2.78 18.65
C TYR A 371 -1.48 -3.72 18.67
N LEU A 372 -1.72 -5.02 18.58
CA LEU A 372 -0.67 -5.98 18.30
C LEU A 372 -0.32 -5.88 16.80
N PRO A 373 0.94 -6.16 16.43
CA PRO A 373 1.28 -6.36 15.03
C PRO A 373 0.40 -7.46 14.44
N ILE A 374 -0.05 -7.25 13.20
CA ILE A 374 -0.87 -8.20 12.43
C ILE A 374 -0.27 -9.61 12.55
N GLU A 375 -1.13 -10.60 12.79
CA GLU A 375 -0.80 -12.01 12.98
C GLU A 375 0.43 -12.45 12.19
N GLN A 376 1.39 -13.02 12.92
CA GLN A 376 2.50 -13.73 12.31
C GLN A 376 1.95 -14.84 11.42
N ILE A 377 2.39 -14.89 10.16
CA ILE A 377 1.97 -15.94 9.24
C ILE A 377 2.41 -17.28 9.82
N SER A 378 1.44 -18.14 10.16
CA SER A 378 1.69 -19.53 10.47
C SER A 378 1.76 -20.32 9.16
N TYR A 379 2.97 -20.62 8.70
CA TYR A 379 3.15 -21.49 7.53
C TYR A 379 2.59 -22.89 7.79
N GLU A 380 2.64 -23.37 9.04
CA GLU A 380 2.02 -24.64 9.44
C GLU A 380 0.52 -24.65 9.16
N GLU A 381 -0.20 -23.59 9.54
CA GLU A 381 -1.63 -23.47 9.25
C GLU A 381 -1.91 -23.28 7.76
N MET A 382 -1.06 -22.51 7.06
CA MET A 382 -1.21 -22.24 5.63
C MET A 382 -1.07 -23.50 4.77
N PHE A 383 -0.15 -24.40 5.13
CA PHE A 383 0.17 -25.61 4.37
C PHE A 383 -0.45 -26.88 4.95
N LEU A 384 -1.52 -26.76 5.76
CA LEU A 384 -2.32 -27.90 6.19
C LEU A 384 -2.94 -28.64 4.99
N GLN A 385 -3.07 -29.96 5.13
CA GLN A 385 -3.69 -30.82 4.12
C GLN A 385 -5.11 -30.37 3.80
N SER A 386 -5.47 -30.36 2.51
CA SER A 386 -6.83 -30.07 2.05
C SER A 386 -7.18 -30.87 0.79
N GLU A 387 -8.41 -30.74 0.32
CA GLU A 387 -8.83 -31.33 -0.97
C GLU A 387 -8.06 -30.77 -2.18
N LYS A 388 -7.33 -29.66 -2.02
CA LYS A 388 -6.53 -29.01 -3.06
C LYS A 388 -5.04 -29.37 -2.99
N THR A 389 -4.60 -30.15 -1.99
CA THR A 389 -3.21 -30.58 -1.85
C THR A 389 -3.02 -31.99 -2.40
N ASP A 390 -1.98 -32.21 -3.21
CA ASP A 390 -1.68 -33.50 -3.84
C ASP A 390 -0.34 -34.11 -3.38
N ARG A 391 0.55 -33.32 -2.76
CA ARG A 391 1.88 -33.72 -2.30
C ARG A 391 2.28 -33.06 -0.99
N ILE A 392 3.27 -33.65 -0.33
CA ILE A 392 3.92 -33.14 0.88
C ILE A 392 5.41 -32.92 0.54
N LEU A 393 5.98 -31.83 1.03
CA LEU A 393 7.42 -31.55 0.97
C LEU A 393 8.02 -31.83 2.36
N VAL A 394 9.17 -32.52 2.41
CA VAL A 394 9.82 -32.94 3.66
C VAL A 394 11.28 -32.49 3.69
N GLU A 395 11.75 -32.00 4.83
CA GLU A 395 13.15 -31.62 5.08
C GLU A 395 13.91 -32.80 5.74
N GLY A 396 14.81 -33.50 5.01
CA GLY A 396 15.64 -34.58 5.59
C GLY A 396 16.04 -35.72 4.62
N PRO A 397 16.94 -36.65 5.01
CA PRO A 397 17.47 -37.67 4.09
C PRO A 397 16.62 -38.96 4.00
N MET A 398 16.35 -39.39 2.75
CA MET A 398 15.76 -40.66 2.23
C MET A 398 14.36 -41.02 2.74
N ASP A 399 13.25 -40.98 1.97
CA ASP A 399 13.00 -41.50 0.62
C ASP A 399 12.14 -40.55 -0.26
N GLU A 400 12.05 -39.27 0.12
CA GLU A 400 11.23 -38.27 -0.57
C GLU A 400 12.10 -37.05 -0.92
N ASN A 401 12.35 -36.86 -2.22
CA ASN A 401 13.11 -35.78 -2.89
C ASN A 401 13.41 -34.51 -2.05
N PRO A 402 14.51 -34.45 -1.26
CA PRO A 402 14.76 -33.32 -0.37
C PRO A 402 15.23 -32.08 -1.13
N ILE A 403 14.76 -30.89 -0.71
CA ILE A 403 15.26 -29.60 -1.20
C ILE A 403 16.44 -29.20 -0.31
N GLU A 404 17.67 -29.48 -0.77
CA GLU A 404 18.89 -29.17 -0.02
C GLU A 404 19.08 -27.65 0.15
N GLU A 405 19.67 -27.23 1.28
CA GLU A 405 20.12 -25.86 1.54
C GLU A 405 19.02 -24.77 1.52
N VAL A 406 17.79 -25.10 1.94
CA VAL A 406 16.68 -24.15 2.13
C VAL A 406 15.97 -24.46 3.44
N SER A 407 15.77 -23.47 4.30
CA SER A 407 14.99 -23.68 5.52
C SER A 407 13.49 -23.70 5.23
N TYR A 408 12.72 -24.36 6.09
CA TYR A 408 11.26 -24.35 6.02
C TYR A 408 10.67 -22.94 5.95
N GLU A 409 11.22 -21.98 6.69
CA GLU A 409 10.75 -20.58 6.70
C GLU A 409 11.04 -19.85 5.39
N ASP A 410 12.21 -20.07 4.78
CA ASP A 410 12.57 -19.45 3.50
C ASP A 410 11.69 -20.00 2.36
N LEU A 411 11.44 -21.32 2.35
CA LEU A 411 10.52 -21.92 1.39
C LEU A 411 9.07 -21.52 1.64
N GLY A 412 8.64 -21.50 2.91
CA GLY A 412 7.32 -21.04 3.31
C GLY A 412 7.07 -19.59 2.89
N LEU A 413 8.07 -18.73 3.03
CA LEU A 413 8.04 -17.35 2.53
C LEU A 413 7.81 -17.31 1.01
N LEU A 414 8.56 -18.09 0.23
CA LEU A 414 8.39 -18.18 -1.22
C LEU A 414 6.97 -18.66 -1.59
N LEU A 415 6.56 -19.81 -1.07
CA LEU A 415 5.28 -20.45 -1.42
C LEU A 415 4.07 -19.62 -0.96
N SER A 416 4.19 -18.90 0.16
CA SER A 416 3.10 -18.04 0.66
C SER A 416 2.78 -16.88 -0.29
N SER A 417 3.72 -16.46 -1.15
CA SER A 417 3.54 -15.32 -2.05
C SER A 417 2.58 -15.60 -3.22
N PHE A 418 2.39 -16.86 -3.60
CA PHE A 418 1.47 -17.29 -4.66
C PHE A 418 0.46 -18.36 -4.19
N HIS A 419 0.29 -18.49 -2.87
CA HIS A 419 -0.75 -19.32 -2.28
C HIS A 419 -2.17 -18.75 -2.52
N LEU A 420 -3.22 -19.53 -2.24
CA LEU A 420 -4.62 -19.10 -2.37
C LEU A 420 -4.96 -17.84 -1.54
N LYS A 421 -4.20 -17.57 -0.47
CA LYS A 421 -4.24 -16.32 0.29
C LYS A 421 -2.85 -15.72 0.29
N PRO A 422 -2.47 -14.99 -0.76
CA PRO A 422 -1.09 -14.60 -0.97
C PRO A 422 -0.63 -13.63 0.11
N VAL A 423 0.59 -13.86 0.60
CA VAL A 423 1.29 -12.94 1.48
C VAL A 423 2.12 -12.00 0.63
N PHE A 424 1.84 -10.71 0.76
CA PHE A 424 2.59 -9.68 0.06
C PHE A 424 3.94 -9.38 0.72
N PRO A 425 4.99 -9.09 -0.08
CA PRO A 425 6.30 -8.71 0.42
C PRO A 425 6.27 -7.39 1.20
N ASN A 426 7.30 -7.22 2.01
CA ASN A 426 7.70 -5.96 2.61
C ASN A 426 9.22 -5.76 2.44
N ASP A 427 9.72 -4.55 2.65
CA ASP A 427 11.14 -4.21 2.46
C ASP A 427 12.14 -5.16 3.14
N LYS A 428 11.76 -5.79 4.27
CA LYS A 428 12.62 -6.76 4.97
C LYS A 428 12.63 -8.13 4.29
N THR A 429 11.50 -8.56 3.72
CA THR A 429 11.38 -9.87 3.06
C THR A 429 11.83 -9.84 1.61
N VAL A 430 11.83 -8.68 0.96
CA VAL A 430 12.22 -8.50 -0.45
C VAL A 430 13.54 -9.20 -0.81
N PRO A 431 14.68 -9.00 -0.09
CA PRO A 431 15.95 -9.61 -0.50
C PRO A 431 15.88 -11.14 -0.54
N LYS A 432 15.29 -11.74 0.49
CA LYS A 432 15.15 -13.20 0.59
C LYS A 432 14.15 -13.74 -0.43
N LEU A 433 13.03 -13.05 -0.65
CA LEU A 433 12.06 -13.43 -1.68
C LEU A 433 12.68 -13.42 -3.08
N LEU A 434 13.54 -12.46 -3.39
CA LEU A 434 14.20 -12.40 -4.70
C LEU A 434 15.24 -13.52 -4.86
N GLU A 435 16.05 -13.77 -3.84
CA GLU A 435 16.98 -14.90 -3.80
C GLU A 435 16.25 -16.23 -4.05
N MET A 436 15.16 -16.46 -3.32
CA MET A 436 14.33 -17.66 -3.47
C MET A 436 13.64 -17.71 -4.83
N ALA A 437 13.12 -16.57 -5.31
CA ALA A 437 12.39 -16.54 -6.57
C ALA A 437 13.28 -16.84 -7.77
N ASP A 438 14.51 -16.33 -7.77
CA ASP A 438 15.54 -16.60 -8.77
C ASP A 438 16.00 -18.07 -8.69
N ARG A 439 16.27 -18.56 -7.48
CA ARG A 439 16.70 -19.96 -7.24
C ARG A 439 15.70 -20.98 -7.76
N PHE A 440 14.41 -20.73 -7.58
CA PHE A 440 13.32 -21.65 -7.94
C PHE A 440 12.61 -21.31 -9.27
N ASP A 441 13.12 -20.35 -10.04
CA ASP A 441 12.53 -19.89 -11.32
C ASP A 441 11.03 -19.56 -11.20
N THR A 442 10.70 -18.66 -10.28
CA THR A 442 9.32 -18.21 -10.01
C THR A 442 9.13 -16.74 -10.42
N PRO A 443 9.02 -16.45 -11.74
CA PRO A 443 8.91 -15.09 -12.24
C PRO A 443 7.65 -14.34 -11.76
N SER A 444 6.61 -15.07 -11.34
CA SER A 444 5.42 -14.48 -10.70
C SER A 444 5.76 -13.75 -9.41
N VAL A 445 6.65 -14.32 -8.59
CA VAL A 445 7.11 -13.73 -7.32
C VAL A 445 7.97 -12.51 -7.58
N ILE A 446 8.84 -12.55 -8.60
CA ILE A 446 9.59 -11.37 -9.05
C ILE A 446 8.63 -10.24 -9.42
N GLY A 447 7.54 -10.54 -10.12
CA GLY A 447 6.50 -9.54 -10.47
C GLY A 447 5.79 -8.96 -9.25
N ILE A 448 5.48 -9.79 -8.24
CA ILE A 448 4.87 -9.34 -6.97
C ILE A 448 5.84 -8.42 -6.20
N VAL A 449 7.12 -8.78 -6.15
CA VAL A 449 8.16 -7.96 -5.53
C VAL A 449 8.39 -6.66 -6.30
N GLU A 450 8.43 -6.71 -7.64
CA GLU A 450 8.53 -5.52 -8.49
C GLU A 450 7.40 -4.55 -8.19
N TYR A 451 6.16 -5.04 -8.09
CA TYR A 451 5.01 -4.21 -7.71
C TYR A 451 5.18 -3.55 -6.34
N HIS A 452 5.62 -4.31 -5.33
CA HIS A 452 5.87 -3.77 -4.00
C HIS A 452 6.96 -2.69 -4.02
N LEU A 453 8.08 -2.94 -4.70
CA LEU A 453 9.18 -1.99 -4.84
C LEU A 453 8.75 -0.70 -5.54
N ILE A 454 7.89 -0.82 -6.55
CA ILE A 454 7.36 0.35 -7.26
C ILE A 454 6.42 1.16 -6.37
N HIS A 455 5.49 0.53 -5.64
CA HIS A 455 4.37 1.28 -5.05
C HIS A 455 4.45 1.50 -3.53
N ASN A 456 5.15 0.62 -2.81
CA ASN A 456 5.03 0.50 -1.36
C ASN A 456 6.36 0.58 -0.61
N SER A 457 7.48 0.44 -1.32
CA SER A 457 8.81 0.37 -0.72
C SER A 457 9.35 1.73 -0.31
N ARG A 458 10.17 1.73 0.75
CA ARG A 458 10.98 2.87 1.18
C ARG A 458 12.48 2.64 0.96
N ILE A 459 12.84 1.60 0.23
CA ILE A 459 14.23 1.29 -0.12
C ILE A 459 14.78 2.43 -0.99
N GLU A 460 16.05 2.79 -0.77
CA GLU A 460 16.73 3.83 -1.54
C GLU A 460 16.83 3.46 -3.03
N ASN A 461 16.76 4.48 -3.90
CA ASN A 461 16.64 4.30 -5.34
C ASN A 461 17.83 3.54 -5.96
N GLU A 462 19.03 3.74 -5.43
CA GLU A 462 20.26 3.04 -5.82
C GLU A 462 20.13 1.53 -5.62
N LYS A 463 19.58 1.12 -4.47
CA LYS A 463 19.36 -0.28 -4.14
C LYS A 463 18.21 -0.88 -4.93
N MET A 464 17.13 -0.13 -5.14
CA MET A 464 16.05 -0.55 -6.04
C MET A 464 16.53 -0.74 -7.49
N MET A 465 17.37 0.17 -7.99
CA MET A 465 17.94 0.07 -9.34
C MET A 465 18.78 -1.20 -9.51
N TRP A 466 19.61 -1.52 -8.51
CA TRP A 466 20.39 -2.76 -8.52
C TRP A 466 19.51 -4.01 -8.46
N MET A 467 18.52 -4.05 -7.57
CA MET A 467 17.56 -5.17 -7.54
C MET A 467 16.86 -5.32 -8.89
N ALA A 468 16.46 -4.21 -9.50
CA ALA A 468 15.75 -4.24 -10.77
C ALA A 468 16.60 -4.76 -11.92
N ASP A 469 17.86 -4.34 -11.98
CA ASP A 469 18.81 -4.80 -12.99
C ASP A 469 19.20 -6.27 -12.80
N ASN A 470 19.44 -6.69 -11.55
CA ASN A 470 19.90 -8.05 -11.24
C ASN A 470 18.82 -9.12 -11.43
N TYR A 471 17.56 -8.80 -11.11
CA TYR A 471 16.43 -9.74 -11.19
C TYR A 471 15.50 -9.48 -12.38
N GLY A 472 15.89 -8.61 -13.34
CA GLY A 472 15.14 -8.40 -14.59
C GLY A 472 13.81 -7.65 -14.43
N MET A 473 13.66 -6.81 -13.41
CA MET A 473 12.46 -6.02 -13.16
C MET A 473 12.43 -4.77 -14.05
N SER A 474 11.98 -4.95 -15.29
CA SER A 474 12.00 -3.90 -16.30
C SER A 474 11.25 -2.61 -15.92
N LYS A 475 10.12 -2.70 -15.22
CA LYS A 475 9.29 -1.54 -14.84
C LYS A 475 9.95 -0.77 -13.70
N LEU A 476 10.45 -1.49 -12.69
CA LEU A 476 11.20 -0.86 -11.60
C LEU A 476 12.49 -0.23 -12.12
N LEU A 477 13.19 -0.89 -13.05
CA LEU A 477 14.42 -0.35 -13.64
C LEU A 477 14.12 0.95 -14.41
N GLN A 478 13.06 0.96 -15.22
CA GLN A 478 12.64 2.18 -15.93
C GLN A 478 12.27 3.29 -14.95
N LYS A 479 11.52 2.98 -13.88
CA LYS A 479 11.15 3.96 -12.84
C LYS A 479 12.38 4.53 -12.14
N THR A 480 13.29 3.68 -11.67
CA THR A 480 14.49 4.09 -10.92
C THR A 480 15.44 4.95 -11.76
N ILE A 481 15.56 4.64 -13.07
CA ILE A 481 16.29 5.48 -14.04
C ILE A 481 15.57 6.81 -14.26
N ARG A 482 14.24 6.82 -14.47
CA ARG A 482 13.47 8.07 -14.61
C ARG A 482 13.61 9.00 -13.42
N GLN A 483 13.75 8.44 -12.21
CA GLN A 483 13.97 9.18 -10.97
C GLN A 483 15.40 9.77 -10.84
N MET A 484 16.33 9.44 -11.75
CA MET A 484 17.59 10.18 -11.92
C MET A 484 17.28 11.54 -12.57
N SER A 485 16.78 12.46 -11.76
CA SER A 485 16.34 13.81 -12.15
C SER A 485 17.42 14.88 -12.03
N SER A 486 18.56 14.57 -11.42
CA SER A 486 19.63 15.54 -11.17
C SER A 486 21.03 14.93 -11.22
N ILE A 487 22.02 15.80 -11.45
CA ILE A 487 23.45 15.44 -11.43
C ILE A 487 23.86 14.99 -10.01
N GLU A 488 23.23 15.53 -8.97
CA GLU A 488 23.48 15.16 -7.57
C GLU A 488 23.08 13.71 -7.29
N LYS A 489 21.89 13.28 -7.74
CA LYS A 489 21.44 11.88 -7.63
C LYS A 489 22.37 10.94 -8.40
N ALA A 490 22.84 11.36 -9.57
CA ALA A 490 23.81 10.60 -10.35
C ALA A 490 25.15 10.39 -9.62
N LYS A 491 25.63 11.43 -8.92
CA LYS A 491 26.84 11.36 -8.11
C LYS A 491 26.64 10.45 -6.90
N ALA A 492 25.47 10.51 -6.26
CA ALA A 492 25.10 9.64 -5.14
C ALA A 492 25.11 8.16 -5.59
N LEU A 493 24.42 7.84 -6.69
CA LEU A 493 24.44 6.51 -7.30
C LEU A 493 25.87 6.05 -7.60
N LYS A 494 26.68 6.87 -8.27
CA LYS A 494 28.08 6.52 -8.59
C LYS A 494 28.93 6.23 -7.35
N ALA A 495 28.63 6.85 -6.22
CA ALA A 495 29.32 6.65 -4.95
C ALA A 495 28.82 5.42 -4.17
N SER A 496 27.63 4.90 -4.52
CA SER A 496 27.02 3.76 -3.84
C SER A 496 27.76 2.44 -4.17
N PRO A 497 27.74 1.45 -3.26
CA PRO A 497 28.31 0.14 -3.56
C PRO A 497 27.57 -0.58 -4.70
N GLU A 498 26.27 -0.37 -4.82
CA GLU A 498 25.39 -1.00 -5.81
C GLU A 498 25.75 -0.64 -7.26
N TYR A 499 26.25 0.57 -7.51
CA TYR A 499 26.65 0.98 -8.85
C TYR A 499 27.74 0.08 -9.45
N LYS A 500 28.61 -0.50 -8.63
CA LYS A 500 29.64 -1.44 -9.13
C LYS A 500 29.01 -2.69 -9.71
N GLU A 501 27.96 -3.18 -9.07
CA GLU A 501 27.22 -4.41 -9.41
C GLU A 501 26.28 -4.23 -10.61
N LEU A 502 25.92 -2.99 -10.98
CA LEU A 502 25.08 -2.73 -12.15
C LEU A 502 25.70 -3.24 -13.46
N SER A 503 24.86 -3.81 -14.31
CA SER A 503 25.16 -4.24 -15.66
C SER A 503 25.64 -3.07 -16.54
N LYS A 504 26.42 -3.40 -17.58
CA LYS A 504 26.87 -2.40 -18.56
C LYS A 504 25.68 -1.73 -19.26
N GLY A 505 24.61 -2.48 -19.52
CA GLY A 505 23.39 -1.96 -20.16
C GLY A 505 22.69 -0.93 -19.30
N THR A 506 22.53 -1.21 -18.00
CA THR A 506 21.91 -0.25 -17.07
C THR A 506 22.78 0.98 -16.86
N LYS A 507 24.10 0.83 -16.73
CA LYS A 507 25.04 1.97 -16.68
C LYS A 507 24.92 2.87 -17.91
N ALA A 508 24.73 2.29 -19.10
CA ALA A 508 24.52 3.06 -20.33
C ALA A 508 23.19 3.82 -20.30
N LYS A 509 22.08 3.17 -19.92
CA LYS A 509 20.77 3.84 -19.81
C LYS A 509 20.78 4.99 -18.78
N VAL A 510 21.49 4.81 -17.67
CA VAL A 510 21.69 5.90 -16.69
C VAL A 510 22.48 7.05 -17.32
N LEU A 511 23.55 6.76 -18.07
CA LEU A 511 24.32 7.79 -18.76
C LEU A 511 23.46 8.53 -19.80
N ASP A 512 22.69 7.82 -20.62
CA ASP A 512 21.78 8.41 -21.61
C ASP A 512 20.79 9.36 -20.92
N ARG A 513 20.22 8.92 -19.79
CA ARG A 513 19.33 9.74 -18.97
C ARG A 513 20.01 11.01 -18.44
N LEU A 514 21.28 10.95 -18.07
CA LEU A 514 22.03 12.13 -17.61
C LEU A 514 22.36 13.09 -18.75
N MET A 515 22.57 12.57 -19.97
CA MET A 515 22.79 13.40 -21.15
C MET A 515 21.56 14.22 -21.52
N GLU A 516 20.35 13.76 -21.18
CA GLU A 516 19.12 14.55 -21.33
C GLU A 516 19.03 15.74 -20.35
N LEU A 517 19.80 15.72 -19.26
CA LEU A 517 19.79 16.77 -18.23
C LEU A 517 20.88 17.85 -18.43
N ILE A 518 21.76 17.68 -19.42
CA ILE A 518 22.91 18.56 -19.72
C ILE A 518 22.64 19.27 -21.05
#